data_AF-A0A1I6G4F9-F1
#
_entry.id   AF-A0A1I6G4F9-F1
#
_cell.length_a   1.000
_cell.length_b   1.000
_cell.length_c   1.000
_cell.angle_alpha   90.00
_cell.angle_beta   90.00
_cell.angle_gamma   90.00
#
_symmetry.space_group_name_H-M   'P 1'
#
loop_
_entity.id
_entity.type
_entity.pdbx_description
1 polymer ?
#
loop_
_entity_poly.entity_id
_entity_poly.type
_entity_poly.pdbx_seq_one_letter_code
_entity_poly.pdbx_strand_id
1 'polypeptide(L)'
;MEQYILWNQYWVWFALALALGVCEILLPGYILLGFALAAAAMGIVFASGIGPAQAMMDSLPVTLSIYGGMSLVTWLALRQYFGRRDGQVKVWDKDINEN
;
A
#
# COMPACT_ATOMS: atom_id res chain seq x y z
N MET A 1 4.39 15.75 -32.30
CA MET A 1 4.96 15.69 -30.93
C MET A 1 4.27 14.53 -30.25
N GLU A 2 5.02 13.52 -29.81
CA GLU A 2 4.44 12.44 -29.01
C GLU A 2 3.88 13.01 -27.71
N GLN A 3 2.63 12.68 -27.38
CA GLN A 3 2.05 13.08 -26.10
C GLN A 3 2.60 12.20 -25.00
N TYR A 4 3.35 12.79 -24.08
CA TYR A 4 3.91 12.08 -22.93
C TYR A 4 2.87 12.00 -21.82
N ILE A 5 2.14 10.89 -21.76
CA ILE A 5 1.15 10.65 -20.72
C ILE A 5 1.87 10.12 -19.48
N LEU A 6 2.02 10.96 -18.46
CA LEU A 6 2.82 10.67 -17.26
C LEU A 6 2.31 9.45 -16.47
N TRP A 7 1.00 9.32 -16.26
CA TRP A 7 0.44 8.20 -15.48
C TRP A 7 0.54 6.84 -16.18
N ASN A 8 0.79 6.84 -17.49
CA ASN A 8 1.07 5.62 -18.26
C ASN A 8 2.53 5.15 -18.09
N GLN A 9 3.39 5.95 -17.46
CA GLN A 9 4.79 5.62 -17.27
C GLN A 9 5.00 4.85 -15.97
N TYR A 10 5.55 3.64 -16.06
CA TYR A 10 5.82 2.79 -14.90
C TYR A 10 6.70 3.46 -13.83
N TRP A 11 7.67 4.28 -14.26
CA TRP A 11 8.61 4.95 -13.34
C TRP A 11 7.91 5.99 -12.45
N VAL A 12 6.81 6.60 -12.91
CA VAL A 12 6.03 7.57 -12.11
C VAL A 12 5.40 6.86 -10.91
N TRP A 13 4.91 5.64 -11.11
CA TRP A 13 4.34 4.81 -10.04
C TRP A 13 5.39 4.37 -9.03
N PHE A 14 6.59 4.00 -9.48
CA PHE A 14 7.70 3.70 -8.56
C PHE A 14 8.18 4.94 -7.81
N ALA A 15 8.25 6.11 -8.46
CA ALA A 15 8.58 7.37 -7.80
C ALA A 15 7.54 7.75 -6.73
N LEU A 16 6.24 7.57 -7.04
CA LEU A 16 5.15 7.75 -6.08
C LEU A 16 5.27 6.79 -4.90
N ALA A 17 5.54 5.50 -5.16
CA ALA A 17 5.74 4.50 -4.12
C ALA A 17 6.88 4.88 -3.18
N LEU A 18 8.01 5.34 -3.73
CA LEU A 18 9.16 5.77 -2.94
C LEU A 18 8.83 7.02 -2.12
N ALA A 19 8.19 8.02 -2.71
CA ALA A 19 7.78 9.24 -2.00
C ALA A 19 6.82 8.93 -0.83
N LEU A 20 5.83 8.06 -1.06
CA LEU A 20 4.90 7.62 -0.01
C LEU A 20 5.61 6.84 1.09
N GLY A 21 6.55 5.96 0.74
CA GLY A 21 7.37 5.22 1.70
C GLY A 21 8.25 6.14 2.55
N VAL A 22 8.85 7.18 1.97
CA VAL A 22 9.59 8.20 2.72
C VAL A 22 8.66 8.98 3.65
N CYS A 23 7.48 9.39 3.18
CA CYS A 23 6.51 10.09 4.01
C CYS A 23 6.02 9.24 5.20
N GLU A 24 5.89 7.92 5.04
CA GLU A 24 5.55 7.01 6.15
C GLU A 24 6.61 7.03 7.25
N ILE A 25 7.90 7.12 6.91
CA ILE A 25 8.99 7.20 7.89
C ILE A 25 8.88 8.50 8.72
N LEU A 26 8.45 9.59 8.09
CA LEU A 26 8.25 10.89 8.75
C LEU A 26 6.96 10.93 9.58
N LEU A 27 5.91 10.24 9.12
CA LEU A 27 4.56 10.23 9.72
C LEU A 27 4.03 8.79 9.83
N PRO A 28 4.42 8.05 10.88
CA PRO A 28 4.10 6.63 11.00
C PRO A 28 2.62 6.42 11.32
N GLY A 29 1.91 5.74 10.42
CA GLY A 29 0.48 5.43 10.52
C GLY A 29 0.03 4.17 9.78
N TYR A 30 0.94 3.47 9.08
CA TYR A 30 0.72 2.32 8.20
C TYR A 30 -0.18 2.57 6.98
N ILE A 31 -0.80 3.74 6.88
CA ILE A 31 -1.66 4.12 5.76
C ILE A 31 -0.80 4.40 4.53
N LEU A 32 0.23 5.23 4.66
CA LEU A 32 1.06 5.61 3.50
C LEU A 32 1.85 4.41 3.00
N LEU A 33 2.26 3.49 3.89
CA LEU A 33 2.87 2.22 3.49
C LEU A 33 1.95 1.37 2.61
N GLY A 34 0.67 1.25 2.95
CA GLY A 34 -0.31 0.51 2.15
C GLY A 34 -0.48 1.10 0.75
N PHE A 35 -0.50 2.43 0.66
CA PHE A 35 -0.56 3.15 -0.62
C PHE A 35 0.76 3.02 -1.41
N ALA A 36 1.91 3.06 -0.74
CA ALA A 36 3.22 2.88 -1.37
C ALA A 36 3.35 1.50 -2.01
N LEU A 37 2.92 0.44 -1.31
CA LEU A 37 2.94 -0.93 -1.82
C LEU A 37 1.99 -1.10 -3.01
N ALA A 38 0.79 -0.53 -2.94
CA ALA A 38 -0.14 -0.54 -4.07
C ALA A 38 0.45 0.23 -5.28
N ALA A 39 1.13 1.36 -5.07
CA ALA A 39 1.77 2.12 -6.14
C ALA A 39 2.93 1.33 -6.78
N ALA A 40 3.71 0.61 -5.97
CA ALA A 40 4.75 -0.29 -6.48
C ALA A 40 4.17 -1.42 -7.32
N ALA A 41 3.05 -2.02 -6.90
CA ALA A 41 2.35 -3.04 -7.67
C ALA A 41 1.83 -2.49 -9.01
N MET A 42 1.28 -1.29 -9.03
CA MET A 42 0.89 -0.60 -10.27
C MET A 42 2.10 -0.39 -11.19
N GLY A 43 3.24 0.04 -10.64
CA GLY A 43 4.49 0.18 -11.38
C GLY A 43 4.95 -1.13 -12.02
N ILE A 44 4.84 -2.25 -11.32
CA ILE A 44 5.16 -3.59 -11.86
C ILE A 44 4.20 -3.96 -13.00
N VAL A 45 2.89 -3.74 -12.82
CA VAL A 45 1.87 -4.01 -13.85
C VAL A 45 2.18 -3.21 -15.12
N PHE A 46 2.45 -1.91 -15.01
CA PHE A 46 2.81 -1.08 -16.17
C PHE A 46 4.16 -1.45 -16.77
N ALA A 47 5.17 -1.81 -15.97
CA ALA A 47 6.48 -2.23 -16.45
C ALA A 47 6.44 -3.58 -17.19
N SER A 48 5.55 -4.48 -16.77
CA SER A 48 5.39 -5.81 -17.39
C SER A 48 4.71 -5.78 -18.76
N GLY A 49 4.02 -4.69 -19.10
CA GLY A 49 3.32 -4.55 -20.39
C GLY A 49 2.21 -5.56 -20.63
N ILE A 50 1.73 -6.26 -19.60
CA ILE A 50 0.71 -7.32 -19.71
C ILE A 50 -0.66 -6.68 -20.05
N GLY A 51 -1.54 -7.43 -20.71
CA GLY A 51 -2.88 -7.01 -21.15
C GLY A 51 -3.73 -6.12 -20.20
N PRO A 52 -3.75 -6.30 -18.86
CA PRO A 52 -4.49 -5.40 -17.98
C PRO A 52 -3.96 -3.95 -17.99
N ALA A 53 -2.66 -3.76 -18.23
CA ALA A 53 -2.06 -2.43 -18.31
C ALA A 53 -2.66 -1.62 -19.48
N GLN A 54 -2.90 -2.26 -20.63
CA GLN A 54 -3.47 -1.61 -21.81
C GLN A 54 -4.88 -1.05 -21.53
N ALA A 55 -5.74 -1.84 -20.89
CA ALA A 55 -7.10 -1.42 -20.52
C ALA A 55 -7.12 -0.28 -19.48
N MET A 56 -6.09 -0.21 -18.63
CA MET A 56 -5.96 0.84 -17.61
C MET A 56 -5.46 2.15 -18.21
N MET A 57 -4.53 2.08 -19.17
CA MET A 57 -3.93 3.25 -19.84
C MET A 57 -4.95 4.10 -20.60
N ASP A 58 -6.05 3.49 -21.06
CA ASP A 58 -7.12 4.19 -21.80
C ASP A 58 -7.98 5.11 -20.92
N SER A 59 -8.02 4.86 -19.60
CA SER A 59 -8.93 5.60 -18.70
C SER A 59 -8.31 5.85 -17.32
N LEU A 60 -7.99 7.13 -17.06
CA LEU A 60 -7.48 7.58 -15.77
C LEU A 60 -8.44 7.25 -14.60
N PRO A 61 -9.77 7.45 -14.70
CA PRO A 61 -10.70 7.04 -13.64
C PRO A 61 -10.63 5.55 -13.29
N VAL A 62 -10.50 4.67 -14.29
CA VAL A 62 -10.39 3.22 -14.08
C VAL A 62 -9.08 2.89 -13.36
N THR A 63 -7.97 3.48 -13.82
CA THR A 63 -6.65 3.30 -13.18
C THR A 63 -6.67 3.71 -11.71
N LEU A 64 -7.25 4.88 -11.39
CA LEU A 64 -7.34 5.36 -10.01
C LEU A 64 -8.30 4.51 -9.16
N SER A 65 -9.37 3.97 -9.75
CA SER A 65 -10.30 3.08 -9.05
C SER A 65 -9.62 1.77 -8.63
N ILE A 66 -8.83 1.18 -9.54
CA ILE A 66 -8.04 -0.04 -9.26
C ILE A 66 -6.96 0.25 -8.22
N TYR A 67 -6.21 1.33 -8.38
CA TYR A 67 -5.19 1.74 -7.41
C TYR A 67 -5.79 2.00 -6.02
N GLY A 68 -6.94 2.68 -5.95
CA GLY A 68 -7.66 2.93 -4.70
C GLY A 68 -8.12 1.63 -4.03
N GLY A 69 -8.70 0.70 -4.80
CA GLY A 69 -9.09 -0.61 -4.30
C GLY A 69 -7.91 -1.42 -3.78
N MET A 70 -6.81 -1.47 -4.54
CA MET A 70 -5.58 -2.17 -4.14
C MET A 70 -4.94 -1.54 -2.90
N SER A 71 -4.95 -0.20 -2.79
CA SER A 71 -4.48 0.53 -1.61
C SER A 71 -5.30 0.19 -0.37
N LEU A 72 -6.63 0.14 -0.50
CA LEU A 72 -7.52 -0.24 0.60
C LEU A 72 -7.24 -1.67 1.06
N VAL A 73 -7.14 -2.63 0.12
CA VAL A 73 -6.84 -4.03 0.42
C VAL A 73 -5.48 -4.18 1.10
N THR A 74 -4.45 -3.52 0.58
CA THR A 74 -3.09 -3.60 1.14
C THR A 74 -3.01 -2.98 2.52
N TRP A 75 -3.65 -1.83 2.72
CA TRP A 75 -3.74 -1.21 4.05
C TRP A 75 -4.50 -2.10 5.06
N LEU A 76 -5.63 -2.69 4.67
CA LEU A 76 -6.37 -3.62 5.53
C LEU A 76 -5.52 -4.84 5.90
N ALA A 77 -4.79 -5.41 4.95
CA ALA A 77 -3.87 -6.51 5.20
C ALA A 77 -2.80 -6.12 6.22
N LEU A 78 -2.11 -4.98 6.01
CA LEU A 78 -1.11 -4.47 6.95
C LEU A 78 -1.70 -4.23 8.34
N ARG A 79 -2.89 -3.62 8.41
CA ARG A 79 -3.59 -3.37 9.67
C ARG A 79 -3.94 -4.67 10.40
N GLN A 80 -4.33 -5.71 9.68
CA GLN A 80 -4.65 -7.00 10.28
C GLN A 80 -3.42 -7.74 10.80
N TYR A 81 -2.30 -7.73 10.05
CA TYR A 81 -1.08 -8.43 10.45
C TYR A 81 -0.30 -7.70 11.55
N PHE A 82 -0.16 -6.37 11.46
CA PHE A 82 0.64 -5.57 12.40
C PHE A 82 -0.18 -4.93 13.53
N GLY A 83 -1.50 -4.79 13.36
CA GLY A 83 -2.39 -4.15 14.34
C GLY A 83 -2.88 -5.06 15.48
N ARG A 84 -2.69 -6.38 15.38
CA ARG A 84 -3.00 -7.32 16.46
C ARG A 84 -1.86 -7.34 17.49
N ARG A 85 -1.77 -6.27 18.28
CA ARG A 85 -1.21 -6.39 19.62
C ARG A 85 -2.33 -6.91 20.51
N ASP A 86 -2.62 -8.21 20.41
CA ASP A 86 -3.34 -8.88 21.48
C ASP A 86 -2.50 -8.64 22.72
N GLY A 87 -2.99 -7.73 23.57
CA GLY A 87 -2.33 -7.39 24.81
C GLY A 87 -2.13 -8.70 25.53
N GLN A 88 -0.87 -9.12 25.66
CA GLN A 88 -0.49 -10.09 26.66
C GLN A 88 -0.80 -9.43 28.00
N VAL A 89 -2.07 -9.47 28.40
CA VAL A 89 -2.43 -9.46 29.80
C VAL A 89 -1.79 -10.72 30.32
N LYS A 90 -0.58 -10.56 30.86
CA LYS A 90 0.06 -11.59 31.64
C LYS A 90 -0.90 -11.88 32.79
N VAL A 91 -1.70 -12.93 32.64
CA VAL A 91 -2.54 -13.44 33.72
C VAL A 91 -1.56 -13.99 34.75
N TRP A 92 -1.29 -13.19 35.77
CA TRP A 92 -0.56 -13.64 36.93
C TRP A 92 -1.51 -14.48 37.77
N ASP A 93 -1.43 -15.81 37.66
CA ASP A 93 -2.12 -16.75 38.56
C ASP A 93 -1.44 -16.87 39.93
N LYS A 94 -0.36 -16.11 40.18
CA LYS A 94 0.30 -16.10 41.48
C LYS A 94 -0.44 -15.11 42.39
N ASP A 95 -1.31 -15.64 43.24
CA ASP A 95 -1.95 -14.85 44.28
C ASP A 95 -0.87 -14.36 45.27
N ILE A 96 -0.87 -13.05 45.51
CA ILE A 96 0.06 -12.37 46.42
C ILE A 96 -0.27 -12.60 47.90
N ASN A 97 -1.33 -13.38 48.16
CA ASN A 97 -1.90 -13.60 49.48
C ASN A 97 -1.79 -15.07 49.97
N GLU A 98 -1.15 -15.94 49.20
CA GLU A 98 -0.69 -17.24 49.70
C GLU A 98 0.62 -17.02 50.47
N ASN A 99 0.52 -16.96 51.80
CA ASN A 99 1.64 -16.81 52.75
C ASN A 99 2.73 -17.88 52.57
#